data_AF-A0A7X2MIN4-F1
#
_entry.id   AF-A0A7X2MIN4-F1
#
_cell.length_a   1.000
_cell.length_b   1.000
_cell.length_c   1.000
_cell.angle_alpha   90.00
_cell.angle_beta   90.00
_cell.angle_gamma   90.00
#
_symmetry.space_group_name_H-M   'P 1'
#
loop_
_entity.id
_entity.type
_entity.pdbx_description
1 polymer ?
#
loop_
_entity_poly.entity_id
_entity_poly.type
_entity_poly.pdbx_seq_one_letter_code
_entity_poly.pdbx_strand_id
1 'polypeptide(L)'
;MKIQNAAEAGISGLTPQLADSLKALTELAQRRLSAREQQEFLWFTLHEMAQEVADTVRGGALPLSSFRAWIAASHIVHDSFGPAGEVAWGRASGLLADRLAADGAQQAGGERDNTQA
;
A
#
# COMPACT_ATOMS: atom_id res chain seq x y z
N MET A 1 -3.66 -8.05 -24.17
CA MET A 1 -2.84 -7.37 -23.16
C MET A 1 -2.82 -8.28 -21.93
N LYS A 2 -1.67 -8.84 -21.57
CA LYS A 2 -1.55 -9.80 -20.45
C LYS A 2 -1.48 -9.00 -19.15
N ILE A 3 -2.51 -9.12 -18.33
CA ILE A 3 -2.55 -8.60 -16.97
C ILE A 3 -1.60 -9.50 -16.17
N GLN A 4 -0.42 -9.01 -15.81
CA GLN A 4 0.49 -9.74 -14.93
C GLN A 4 -0.17 -9.77 -13.55
N ASN A 5 -0.50 -10.99 -13.08
CA ASN A 5 -1.07 -11.20 -11.76
C ASN A 5 -0.12 -10.65 -10.69
N ALA A 6 -0.58 -9.98 -9.63
CA ALA A 6 0.34 -9.62 -8.55
C ALA A 6 0.84 -10.84 -7.76
N ALA A 7 0.17 -11.99 -7.90
CA ALA A 7 0.71 -13.29 -7.51
C ALA A 7 1.99 -13.69 -8.30
N GLU A 8 2.26 -13.08 -9.45
CA GLU A 8 3.50 -13.23 -10.24
C GLU A 8 4.53 -12.12 -10.00
N ALA A 9 4.27 -11.14 -9.12
CA ALA A 9 5.20 -10.02 -8.93
C ALA A 9 6.59 -10.47 -8.38
N GLY A 10 6.70 -11.71 -7.86
CA GLY A 10 7.96 -12.31 -7.45
C GLY A 10 8.67 -11.53 -6.35
N ILE A 11 7.94 -10.69 -5.62
CA ILE A 11 8.50 -9.79 -4.61
C ILE A 11 8.82 -10.63 -3.38
N SER A 12 10.08 -11.05 -3.28
CA SER A 12 10.59 -11.73 -2.08
C SER A 12 10.72 -10.74 -0.92
N GLY A 13 10.48 -11.22 0.30
CA GLY A 13 10.64 -10.42 1.52
C GLY A 13 9.46 -9.50 1.85
N LEU A 14 8.25 -9.82 1.34
CA LEU A 14 7.01 -9.20 1.84
C LEU A 14 6.63 -9.76 3.19
N THR A 15 5.98 -8.94 4.01
CA THR A 15 5.23 -9.44 5.16
C THR A 15 4.05 -10.27 4.67
N PRO A 16 3.62 -11.31 5.41
CA PRO A 16 2.45 -12.11 5.01
C PRO A 16 1.21 -11.26 4.76
N GLN A 17 0.96 -10.26 5.60
CA GLN A 17 -0.17 -9.35 5.50
C GLN A 17 -0.16 -8.58 4.17
N LEU A 18 0.99 -7.97 3.82
CA LEU A 18 1.10 -7.21 2.58
C LEU A 18 1.00 -8.10 1.33
N ALA A 19 1.48 -9.35 1.42
CA ALA A 19 1.30 -10.33 0.35
C ALA A 19 -0.19 -10.72 0.17
N ASP A 20 -0.91 -10.92 1.27
CA ASP A 20 -2.34 -11.24 1.25
C ASP A 20 -3.18 -10.08 0.70
N SER A 21 -2.89 -8.84 1.11
CA SER A 21 -3.58 -7.65 0.63
C SER A 21 -3.32 -7.39 -0.87
N LEU A 22 -2.09 -7.60 -1.34
CA LEU A 22 -1.75 -7.50 -2.77
C LEU A 22 -2.46 -8.60 -3.59
N LYS A 23 -2.58 -9.81 -3.02
CA LYS A 23 -3.36 -10.89 -3.62
C LYS A 23 -4.86 -10.53 -3.68
N ALA A 24 -5.42 -10.01 -2.59
CA ALA A 24 -6.82 -9.58 -2.54
C ALA A 24 -7.13 -8.49 -3.59
N LEU A 25 -6.23 -7.51 -3.78
CA LEU A 25 -6.35 -6.49 -4.81
C LEU A 25 -6.35 -7.09 -6.23
N THR A 26 -5.50 -8.09 -6.48
CA THR A 26 -5.43 -8.80 -7.76
C THR A 26 -6.72 -9.57 -8.03
N GLU A 27 -7.22 -10.28 -7.03
CA GLU A 27 -8.48 -11.02 -7.15
C GLU A 27 -9.65 -10.05 -7.37
N LEU A 28 -9.67 -8.92 -6.67
CA LEU A 28 -10.69 -7.88 -6.85
C LEU A 28 -10.73 -7.35 -8.28
N ALA A 29 -9.59 -7.15 -8.93
CA ALA A 29 -9.50 -6.71 -10.32
C ALA A 29 -10.12 -7.71 -11.32
N GLN A 30 -10.24 -8.99 -10.94
CA GLN A 30 -10.79 -10.06 -11.78
C GLN A 30 -12.25 -10.37 -11.49
N ARG A 31 -12.79 -9.90 -10.35
CA ARG A 31 -14.16 -10.20 -9.93
C ARG A 31 -15.18 -9.33 -10.63
N ARG A 32 -16.31 -9.93 -10.99
CA ARG A 32 -17.51 -9.21 -11.45
C ARG A 32 -18.36 -8.84 -10.24
N LEU A 33 -18.17 -7.62 -9.74
CA LEU A 33 -18.96 -7.01 -8.67
C LEU A 33 -19.77 -5.84 -9.22
N SER A 34 -20.77 -5.38 -8.46
CA SER A 34 -21.34 -4.07 -8.75
C SER A 34 -20.28 -2.97 -8.55
N ALA A 35 -20.46 -1.83 -9.21
CA ALA A 35 -19.52 -0.70 -9.08
C ALA A 35 -19.37 -0.23 -7.62
N ARG A 36 -20.45 -0.29 -6.83
CA ARG A 36 -20.44 0.07 -5.41
C ARG A 36 -19.60 -0.91 -4.59
N GLU A 37 -19.86 -2.21 -4.71
CA GLU A 37 -19.11 -3.23 -3.98
C GLU A 37 -17.63 -3.18 -4.36
N GLN A 38 -17.33 -3.05 -5.65
CA GLN A 38 -15.96 -2.93 -6.13
C GLN A 38 -15.25 -1.72 -5.50
N GLN A 39 -15.92 -0.57 -5.43
CA GLN A 39 -15.38 0.63 -4.81
C GLN A 39 -15.15 0.46 -3.30
N GLU A 40 -16.09 -0.15 -2.58
CA GLU A 40 -15.97 -0.40 -1.14
C GLU A 40 -14.80 -1.35 -0.83
N PHE A 41 -14.68 -2.46 -1.56
CA PHE A 41 -13.55 -3.38 -1.41
C PHE A 41 -12.23 -2.72 -1.80
N LEU A 42 -12.20 -1.99 -2.91
CA LEU A 42 -10.98 -1.30 -3.36
C LEU A 42 -10.50 -0.30 -2.32
N TRP A 43 -11.42 0.48 -1.76
CA TRP A 43 -11.12 1.43 -0.70
C TRP A 43 -10.51 0.76 0.52
N PHE A 44 -11.16 -0.31 1.01
CA PHE A 44 -10.71 -1.05 2.19
C PHE A 44 -9.32 -1.66 1.96
N THR A 45 -9.13 -2.40 0.86
CA THR A 45 -7.86 -3.05 0.55
C THR A 45 -6.71 -2.05 0.39
N LEU A 46 -6.91 -0.93 -0.32
CA LEU A 46 -5.85 0.07 -0.47
C LEU A 46 -5.51 0.79 0.84
N HIS A 47 -6.50 0.99 1.71
CA HIS A 47 -6.27 1.54 3.04
C HIS A 47 -5.45 0.59 3.92
N GLU A 48 -5.79 -0.70 3.94
CA GLU A 48 -5.03 -1.71 4.66
C GLU A 48 -3.59 -1.81 4.13
N MET A 49 -3.41 -1.90 2.81
CA MET A 49 -2.07 -1.93 2.21
C MET A 49 -1.24 -0.71 2.56
N ALA A 50 -1.82 0.50 2.55
CA ALA A 50 -1.12 1.72 2.93
C ALA A 50 -0.64 1.67 4.39
N GLN A 51 -1.47 1.13 5.29
CA GLN A 51 -1.07 0.92 6.68
C GLN A 51 0.03 -0.13 6.79
N GLU A 52 -0.12 -1.30 6.15
CA GLU A 52 0.87 -2.38 6.19
C GLU A 52 2.23 -1.93 5.66
N VAL A 53 2.26 -1.14 4.58
CA VAL A 53 3.48 -0.54 4.03
C VAL A 53 4.13 0.39 5.05
N ALA A 54 3.36 1.28 5.69
CA ALA A 54 3.88 2.16 6.74
C ALA A 54 4.45 1.37 7.93
N ASP A 55 3.74 0.33 8.39
CA ASP A 55 4.13 -0.49 9.53
C ASP A 55 5.45 -1.27 9.30
N THR A 56 5.89 -1.40 8.04
CA THR A 56 7.18 -2.01 7.70
C THR A 56 8.39 -1.08 7.89
N VAL A 57 8.17 0.22 8.11
CA VAL A 57 9.28 1.16 8.34
C VAL A 57 10.04 0.78 9.59
N ARG A 58 11.37 0.75 9.46
CA ARG A 58 12.31 0.50 10.55
C ARG A 58 13.46 1.49 10.43
N GLY A 59 13.78 2.20 11.51
CA GLY A 59 14.87 3.18 11.52
C GLY A 59 14.72 4.29 10.47
N GLY A 60 13.50 4.65 10.09
CA GLY A 60 13.22 5.74 9.16
C GLY A 60 13.32 5.35 7.68
N ALA A 61 13.61 4.08 7.39
CA ALA A 61 13.70 3.57 6.02
C ALA A 61 12.52 2.65 5.71
N LEU A 62 11.90 2.88 4.54
CA LEU A 62 10.92 1.96 3.96
C LEU A 62 11.64 0.80 3.26
N PRO A 63 11.35 -0.47 3.61
CA PRO A 63 11.91 -1.61 2.92
C PRO A 63 11.59 -1.61 1.43
N LEU A 64 12.57 -2.03 0.60
CA LEU A 64 12.41 -2.09 -0.85
C LEU A 64 11.27 -3.03 -1.28
N SER A 65 11.05 -4.13 -0.56
CA SER A 65 9.96 -5.06 -0.84
C SER A 65 8.59 -4.39 -0.66
N SER A 66 8.38 -3.67 0.45
CA SER A 66 7.16 -2.91 0.71
C SER A 66 6.92 -1.82 -0.34
N PHE A 67 7.97 -1.09 -0.71
CA PHE A 67 7.88 -0.09 -1.79
C PHE A 67 7.48 -0.72 -3.12
N ARG A 68 8.09 -1.86 -3.49
CA ARG A 68 7.74 -2.59 -4.72
C ARG A 68 6.30 -3.09 -4.69
N ALA A 69 5.80 -3.57 -3.56
CA ALA A 69 4.40 -3.96 -3.42
C ALA A 69 3.45 -2.77 -3.60
N TRP A 70 3.79 -1.61 -3.04
CA TRP A 70 3.02 -0.39 -3.26
C TRP A 70 2.98 0.02 -4.74
N ILE A 71 4.11 -0.04 -5.44
CA ILE A 71 4.15 0.22 -6.90
C ILE A 71 3.34 -0.81 -7.68
N ALA A 72 3.42 -2.10 -7.34
CA ALA A 72 2.62 -3.13 -7.98
C ALA A 72 1.11 -2.88 -7.79
N ALA A 73 0.69 -2.48 -6.59
CA ALA A 73 -0.69 -2.08 -6.32
C ALA A 73 -1.12 -0.93 -7.23
N SER A 74 -0.29 0.10 -7.42
CA SER A 74 -0.60 1.23 -8.32
C SER A 74 -0.93 0.76 -9.74
N HIS A 75 -0.13 -0.13 -10.31
CA HIS A 75 -0.37 -0.64 -11.67
C HIS A 75 -1.70 -1.38 -11.77
N ILE A 76 -2.01 -2.23 -10.78
CA ILE A 76 -3.29 -2.96 -10.76
C ILE A 76 -4.47 -1.98 -10.70
N VAL A 77 -4.36 -0.94 -9.86
CA VAL A 77 -5.41 0.07 -9.67
C VAL A 77 -5.67 0.84 -10.96
N HIS A 78 -4.61 1.38 -11.55
CA HIS A 78 -4.67 2.20 -12.76
C HIS A 78 -5.14 1.40 -13.97
N ASP A 79 -4.72 0.14 -14.10
CA ASP A 79 -5.10 -0.72 -15.23
C ASP A 79 -6.53 -1.26 -15.13
N SER A 80 -7.07 -1.44 -13.92
CA SER A 80 -8.28 -2.27 -13.72
C SER A 80 -9.52 -1.52 -13.21
N PHE A 81 -9.37 -0.32 -12.62
CA PHE A 81 -10.47 0.33 -11.90
C PHE A 81 -10.85 1.72 -12.42
N GLY A 82 -10.18 2.19 -13.48
CA GLY A 82 -10.51 3.46 -14.14
C GLY A 82 -10.52 4.67 -13.18
N PRO A 83 -11.39 5.68 -13.40
CA PRO A 83 -11.40 6.90 -12.60
C PRO A 83 -11.67 6.70 -11.10
N ALA A 84 -12.47 5.69 -10.74
CA ALA A 84 -12.72 5.36 -9.34
C ALA A 84 -11.44 4.83 -8.66
N GLY A 85 -10.64 4.06 -9.41
CA GLY A 85 -9.31 3.63 -9.01
C GLY A 85 -8.37 4.79 -8.71
N GLU A 86 -8.31 5.78 -9.60
CA GLU A 86 -7.47 6.98 -9.41
C GLU A 86 -7.77 7.70 -8.10
N VAL A 87 -9.06 7.90 -7.80
CA VAL A 87 -9.49 8.58 -6.57
C VAL A 87 -9.14 7.76 -5.33
N ALA A 88 -9.37 6.44 -5.38
CA ALA A 88 -9.03 5.56 -4.28
C ALA A 88 -7.51 5.52 -4.03
N TRP A 89 -6.73 5.43 -5.11
CA TRP A 89 -5.26 5.46 -5.08
C TRP A 89 -4.72 6.75 -4.49
N GLY A 90 -5.21 7.91 -4.93
CA GLY A 90 -4.77 9.21 -4.43
C GLY A 90 -5.02 9.37 -2.94
N ARG A 91 -6.18 8.92 -2.46
CA ARG A 91 -6.53 8.94 -1.04
C ARG A 91 -5.67 7.98 -0.20
N ALA A 92 -5.45 6.76 -0.67
CA ALA A 92 -4.60 5.79 0.02
C ALA A 92 -3.13 6.22 0.04
N SER A 93 -2.65 6.84 -1.04
CA SER A 93 -1.32 7.45 -1.11
C SER A 93 -1.16 8.64 -0.15
N GLY A 94 -2.19 9.48 -0.02
CA GLY A 94 -2.21 10.54 0.98
C GLY A 94 -2.10 9.99 2.40
N LEU A 95 -2.88 8.95 2.72
CA LEU A 95 -2.80 8.28 4.02
C LEU A 95 -1.42 7.68 4.29
N LEU A 96 -0.81 7.02 3.31
CA LEU A 96 0.55 6.51 3.43
C LEU A 96 1.54 7.66 3.70
N ALA A 97 1.46 8.75 2.94
CA ALA A 97 2.35 9.90 3.12
C ALA A 97 2.22 10.52 4.52
N ASP A 98 0.99 10.69 5.02
CA ASP A 98 0.72 11.23 6.36
C ASP A 98 1.33 10.34 7.45
N ARG A 99 1.22 9.02 7.32
CA ARG A 99 1.82 8.06 8.26
C ARG A 99 3.34 8.09 8.23
N LEU A 100 3.94 8.05 7.04
CA LEU A 100 5.40 8.14 6.90
C LEU A 100 5.97 9.44 7.45
N ALA A 101 5.24 10.56 7.30
CA ALA A 101 5.61 11.85 7.87
C ALA A 101 5.50 11.84 9.41
N ALA A 102 4.46 11.23 9.97
CA ALA A 102 4.28 11.10 11.41
C ALA A 102 5.41 10.27 12.05
N ASP A 103 5.75 9.12 11.46
CA ASP A 103 6.83 8.26 11.92
C ASP A 103 8.19 8.99 11.88
N GLY A 104 8.46 9.74 10.79
CA GLY A 104 9.66 10.56 10.68
C GLY A 104 9.74 11.66 11.74
N ALA A 105 8.61 12.29 12.07
CA ALA A 105 8.55 13.31 13.12
C ALA A 105 8.79 12.73 14.53
N GLN A 106 8.26 11.53 14.81
CA GLN A 106 8.49 10.86 16.09
C GLN A 106 9.97 10.48 16.29
N GLN A 107 10.65 10.04 15.23
CA GLN A 107 12.09 9.74 15.29
C GLN A 107 12.93 11.00 15.54
N ALA A 108 12.65 12.09 14.82
CA ALA A 108 13.35 13.37 15.01
C ALA A 108 13.12 14.02 16.39
N GLY A 109 11.97 13.75 17.02
CA GLY A 109 11.66 14.16 18.39
C GLY A 109 12.40 13.33 19.45
N GLY A 110 12.48 12.01 19.26
CA GLY A 110 13.15 11.08 20.19
C GLY A 110 14.67 11.21 20.24
N GLU A 111 15.33 11.55 19.12
CA GLU A 111 16.78 11.80 19.10
C GLU A 111 17.21 13.05 19.89
N ARG A 112 16.32 14.04 20.02
CA ARG A 112 16.64 15.28 20.75
C ARG A 112 16.62 15.11 22.27
N ASP A 113 15.81 14.20 22.79
CA ASP A 113 15.70 13.96 24.24
C ASP A 113 16.89 13.15 24.79
N ASN A 114 17.55 12.35 23.94
CA ASN A 114 18.63 11.45 24.37
C ASN A 114 20.04 12.08 24.35
N THR A 115 20.15 13.39 24.10
CA THR A 115 21.45 14.11 24.05
C THR A 115 21.69 15.04 25.25
N GLN A 116 20.82 15.01 26.27
CA GLN A 116 21.00 15.72 27.54
C GLN A 116 21.13 14.72 28.70
N ALA A 117 22.29 14.07 28.82
CA ALA A 117 22.70 13.35 30.02
C ALA A 117 24.20 13.52 30.26
#